data_AF-A0A606XMF9-F1
#
_entry.id   AF-A0A606XMF9-F1
#
_cell.length_a   1.000
_cell.length_b   1.000
_cell.length_c   1.000
_cell.angle_alpha   90.00
_cell.angle_beta   90.00
_cell.angle_gamma   90.00
#
_symmetry.space_group_name_H-M   'P 1'
#
loop_
_entity.id
_entity.type
_entity.pdbx_description
1 polymer ?
#
loop_
_entity_poly.entity_id
_entity_poly.type
_entity_poly.pdbx_seq_one_letter_code
_entity_poly.pdbx_strand_id
1 'polypeptide(L)'
;LHFKNIEILWHRLHNINGYAITTTHLLDSITANENSFKNLKIVDKGKIKEDDKIKTIIDRLSILTRIKDVQFEVCCKLENIVLMDDYNDWTIFYALAKKKGLDVSKLDNLHAIKQSSGYDNLSQKFAQPKLEWIESLLNINSAKKVKRIFMICDKDEAPITYQKDGVQVNGSEYSKKITMLGNKYKLKIYLLAWQRREIKNYLLSYTALSHHGLIGQVNNGDLPANCFLKGNNSGDNPAISRLNVKPYITKIIDSDGIGLDKSKL
;
A
#
# COMPACT_ATOMS: atom_id res chain seq x y z
N LEU A 1 28.11 -19.40 2.82
CA LEU A 1 27.68 -20.60 3.59
C LEU A 1 26.63 -21.32 2.77
N HIS A 2 26.61 -22.66 2.79
CA HIS A 2 25.50 -23.43 2.23
C HIS A 2 24.20 -23.15 3.02
N PHE A 3 23.03 -23.11 2.36
CA PHE A 3 21.76 -22.71 2.99
C PHE A 3 21.43 -23.52 4.26
N LYS A 4 21.66 -24.83 4.24
CA LYS A 4 21.49 -25.70 5.44
C LYS A 4 22.33 -25.27 6.63
N ASN A 5 23.53 -24.75 6.39
CA ASN A 5 24.39 -24.28 7.48
C ASN A 5 23.89 -22.96 8.05
N ILE A 6 23.21 -22.14 7.24
CA ILE A 6 22.56 -20.90 7.68
C ILE A 6 21.34 -21.25 8.56
N GLU A 7 20.54 -22.24 8.17
CA GLU A 7 19.43 -22.75 8.99
C GLU A 7 19.92 -23.26 10.35
N ILE A 8 20.95 -24.11 10.37
CA ILE A 8 21.55 -24.62 11.61
C ILE A 8 22.08 -23.47 12.46
N LEU A 9 22.74 -22.48 11.85
CA LEU A 9 23.25 -21.30 12.56
C LEU A 9 22.11 -20.55 13.25
N TRP A 10 21.04 -20.21 12.54
CA TRP A 10 19.89 -19.51 13.12
C TRP A 10 19.22 -20.34 14.20
N HIS A 11 19.02 -21.63 13.97
CA HIS A 11 18.46 -22.52 14.98
C HIS A 11 19.31 -22.54 16.26
N ARG A 12 20.64 -22.58 16.14
CA ARG A 12 21.54 -22.52 17.30
C ARG A 12 21.49 -21.16 18.00
N LEU A 13 21.50 -20.05 17.23
CA LEU A 13 21.44 -18.69 17.78
C LEU A 13 20.14 -18.42 18.53
N HIS A 14 19.01 -18.96 18.09
CA HIS A 14 17.72 -18.80 18.80
C HIS A 14 17.63 -19.65 20.07
N ASN A 15 18.47 -20.68 20.23
CA ASN A 15 18.50 -21.56 21.39
C ASN A 15 19.54 -21.15 22.45
N ILE A 16 20.26 -20.04 22.26
CA ILE A 16 21.21 -19.57 23.28
C ILE A 16 20.48 -18.92 24.46
N ASN A 17 21.06 -19.02 25.65
CA ASN A 17 20.63 -18.22 26.79
C ASN A 17 21.30 -16.84 26.71
N GLY A 18 20.62 -15.88 26.07
CA GLY A 18 21.10 -14.50 25.93
C GLY A 18 20.49 -13.76 24.74
N TYR A 19 21.01 -12.56 24.44
CA TYR A 19 20.63 -11.79 23.26
C TYR A 19 21.73 -11.85 22.21
N ALA A 20 21.38 -12.22 20.98
CA ALA A 20 22.27 -12.15 19.83
C ALA A 20 21.90 -10.96 18.95
N ILE A 21 22.87 -10.10 18.67
CA ILE A 21 22.76 -9.06 17.64
C ILE A 21 23.67 -9.49 16.50
N THR A 22 23.10 -9.65 15.32
CA THR A 22 23.85 -10.05 14.12
C THR A 22 23.56 -9.10 12.98
N THR A 23 24.51 -9.01 12.05
CA THR A 23 24.37 -8.27 10.80
C THR A 23 24.43 -9.27 9.66
N THR A 24 23.52 -9.16 8.71
CA THR A 24 23.51 -10.04 7.54
C THR A 24 23.18 -9.27 6.27
N HIS A 25 23.77 -9.70 5.17
CA HIS A 25 23.42 -9.32 3.80
C HIS A 25 22.84 -10.51 3.02
N LEU A 26 22.76 -11.69 3.66
CA LEU A 26 22.33 -12.93 3.01
C LEU A 26 20.81 -13.03 3.03
N LEU A 27 20.24 -13.28 1.86
CA LEU A 27 18.81 -13.51 1.68
C LEU A 27 18.29 -14.62 2.60
N ASP A 28 18.94 -15.79 2.59
CA ASP A 28 18.54 -16.95 3.41
C ASP A 28 18.47 -16.62 4.90
N SER A 29 19.27 -15.65 5.36
CA SER A 29 19.23 -15.18 6.75
C SER A 29 18.08 -14.21 7.02
N ILE A 30 17.72 -13.36 6.06
CA ILE A 30 16.59 -12.44 6.18
C ILE A 30 15.27 -13.24 6.12
N THR A 31 15.19 -14.25 5.26
CA THR A 31 13.99 -15.08 5.08
C THR A 31 13.92 -16.28 6.02
N ALA A 32 15.00 -16.65 6.73
CA ALA A 32 15.02 -17.70 7.76
C ALA A 32 13.77 -17.70 8.66
N ASN A 33 13.16 -18.86 8.85
CA ASN A 33 11.85 -19.01 9.50
C ASN A 33 11.86 -18.52 10.96
N GLU A 34 12.97 -18.73 11.65
CA GLU A 34 13.21 -18.36 13.03
C GLU A 34 13.30 -16.83 13.19
N ASN A 35 13.70 -16.13 12.14
CA ASN A 35 13.83 -14.68 12.15
C ASN A 35 12.47 -14.01 11.95
N SER A 36 11.94 -13.50 13.07
CA SER A 36 10.73 -12.69 13.07
C SER A 36 10.97 -11.37 12.34
N PHE A 37 9.97 -10.93 11.57
CA PHE A 37 10.05 -9.65 10.86
C PHE A 37 10.28 -8.49 11.83
N LYS A 38 9.72 -8.53 13.05
CA LYS A 38 9.89 -7.51 14.09
C LYS A 38 11.35 -7.27 14.48
N ASN A 39 12.16 -8.32 14.48
CA ASN A 39 13.56 -8.28 14.94
C ASN A 39 14.54 -7.84 13.84
N LEU A 40 14.12 -7.85 12.57
CA LEU A 40 14.96 -7.34 11.47
C LEU A 40 15.07 -5.82 11.57
N LYS A 41 16.28 -5.27 11.49
CA LYS A 41 16.50 -3.81 11.53
C LYS A 41 17.29 -3.41 10.30
N ILE A 42 16.83 -2.36 9.60
CA ILE A 42 17.56 -1.83 8.45
C ILE A 42 18.42 -0.68 8.94
N VAL A 43 19.73 -0.80 8.69
CA VAL A 43 20.68 0.29 8.93
C VAL A 43 20.97 0.98 7.59
N ASP A 44 20.83 2.30 7.57
CA ASP A 44 21.17 3.15 6.44
C ASP A 44 21.77 4.48 6.94
N LYS A 45 22.93 4.87 6.41
CA LYS A 45 23.70 6.05 6.83
C LYS A 45 23.83 6.20 8.36
N GLY A 46 24.11 5.08 9.05
CA GLY A 46 24.30 5.04 10.50
C GLY A 46 23.02 5.19 11.34
N LYS A 47 21.84 5.20 10.72
CA LYS A 47 20.54 5.25 11.41
C LYS A 47 19.73 3.99 11.17
N ILE A 48 19.00 3.55 12.19
CA ILE A 48 18.00 2.49 12.05
C ILE A 48 16.78 3.11 11.36
N LYS A 49 16.39 2.55 10.20
CA LYS A 49 15.17 2.90 9.48
C LYS A 49 14.10 1.85 9.74
N GLU A 50 13.01 2.28 10.38
CA GLU A 50 11.78 1.48 10.51
C GLU A 50 10.73 1.84 9.46
N ASP A 51 10.71 3.12 9.04
CA ASP A 51 9.85 3.59 7.97
C ASP A 51 10.14 2.85 6.67
N ASP A 52 9.09 2.43 5.97
CA ASP A 52 9.18 1.74 4.68
C ASP A 52 10.10 0.50 4.70
N LYS A 53 10.25 -0.14 5.87
CA LYS A 53 11.12 -1.31 6.07
C LYS A 53 10.83 -2.45 5.09
N ILE A 54 9.54 -2.74 4.84
CA ILE A 54 9.13 -3.79 3.90
C ILE A 54 9.52 -3.45 2.49
N LYS A 55 9.19 -2.23 2.05
CA LYS A 55 9.60 -1.70 0.75
C LYS A 55 11.12 -1.81 0.60
N THR A 56 11.88 -1.33 1.57
CA THR A 56 13.35 -1.36 1.52
C THR A 56 13.91 -2.78 1.49
N ILE A 57 13.33 -3.73 2.24
CA ILE A 57 13.71 -5.15 2.17
C ILE A 57 13.40 -5.71 0.78
N ILE A 58 12.18 -5.52 0.27
CA ILE A 58 11.78 -6.00 -1.06
C ILE A 58 12.69 -5.38 -2.13
N ASP A 59 12.95 -4.07 -2.08
CA ASP A 59 13.80 -3.35 -3.04
C ASP A 59 15.25 -3.88 -2.99
N ARG A 60 15.82 -4.09 -1.80
CA ARG A 60 17.17 -4.68 -1.67
C ARG A 60 17.22 -6.11 -2.19
N LEU A 61 16.17 -6.89 -1.96
CA LEU A 61 16.07 -8.26 -2.42
C LEU A 61 15.73 -8.38 -3.91
N SER A 62 15.16 -7.33 -4.51
CA SER A 62 14.80 -7.27 -5.93
C SER A 62 15.99 -7.28 -6.89
N ILE A 63 17.20 -6.99 -6.38
CA ILE A 63 18.45 -7.04 -7.15
C ILE A 63 18.85 -8.50 -7.47
N LEU A 64 18.24 -9.49 -6.80
CA LEU A 64 18.55 -10.91 -6.94
C LEU A 64 17.53 -11.62 -7.85
N THR A 65 18.00 -12.62 -8.60
CA THR A 65 17.28 -13.36 -9.66
C THR A 65 16.00 -14.11 -9.25
N ARG A 66 15.60 -14.11 -7.97
CA ARG A 66 14.38 -14.78 -7.43
C ARG A 66 13.40 -13.80 -6.75
N ILE A 67 13.10 -12.68 -7.43
CA ILE A 67 12.37 -11.54 -6.87
C ILE A 67 11.01 -11.92 -6.26
N LYS A 68 10.19 -12.69 -6.98
CA LYS A 68 8.81 -12.98 -6.56
C LYS A 68 8.73 -13.92 -5.37
N ASP A 69 9.46 -15.03 -5.41
CA ASP A 69 9.43 -16.04 -4.34
C ASP A 69 9.89 -15.42 -3.02
N VAL A 70 10.95 -14.62 -3.06
CA VAL A 70 11.48 -13.92 -1.90
C VAL A 70 10.53 -12.88 -1.36
N GLN A 71 9.91 -12.07 -2.24
CA GLN A 71 8.90 -11.11 -1.82
C GLN A 71 7.80 -11.81 -1.03
N PHE A 72 7.29 -12.92 -1.55
CA PHE A 72 6.23 -13.67 -0.90
C PHE A 72 6.68 -14.37 0.39
N GLU A 73 7.90 -14.87 0.49
CA GLU A 73 8.47 -15.40 1.73
C GLU A 73 8.47 -14.34 2.85
N VAL A 74 8.90 -13.12 2.53
CA VAL A 74 8.83 -11.99 3.46
C VAL A 74 7.39 -11.67 3.82
N CYS A 75 6.48 -11.64 2.83
CA CYS A 75 5.06 -11.37 3.05
C CYS A 75 4.36 -12.43 3.92
N CYS A 76 4.77 -13.70 3.83
CA CYS A 76 4.22 -14.78 4.65
C CYS A 76 4.45 -14.56 6.15
N LYS A 77 5.45 -13.74 6.53
CA LYS A 77 5.75 -13.40 7.94
C LYS A 77 4.87 -12.27 8.50
N LEU A 78 4.11 -11.57 7.66
CA LEU A 78 3.30 -10.42 8.03
C LEU A 78 1.89 -10.84 8.46
N GLU A 79 1.30 -10.17 9.45
CA GLU A 79 -0.08 -10.48 9.87
C GLU A 79 -1.13 -9.73 9.05
N ASN A 80 -0.89 -8.46 8.74
CA ASN A 80 -1.83 -7.61 8.01
C ASN A 80 -1.14 -6.96 6.81
N ILE A 81 -1.64 -7.26 5.61
CA ILE A 81 -1.08 -6.77 4.36
C ILE A 81 -2.05 -5.78 3.71
N VAL A 82 -1.53 -4.70 3.15
CA VAL A 82 -2.28 -3.75 2.34
C VAL A 82 -1.69 -3.74 0.93
N LEU A 83 -2.48 -4.09 -0.07
CA LEU A 83 -2.10 -4.00 -1.49
C LEU A 83 -2.57 -2.67 -2.05
N MET A 84 -1.64 -1.88 -2.59
CA MET A 84 -1.86 -0.52 -3.08
C MET A 84 -1.23 -0.31 -4.44
N ASP A 85 -1.77 0.63 -5.23
CA ASP A 85 -1.28 0.91 -6.58
C ASP A 85 0.11 1.58 -6.53
N ASP A 86 0.36 2.46 -5.57
CA ASP A 86 1.69 2.98 -5.26
C ASP A 86 1.97 3.14 -3.74
N TYR A 87 3.25 3.14 -3.35
CA TYR A 87 3.66 3.41 -1.97
C TYR A 87 3.42 4.87 -1.56
N ASN A 88 3.48 5.79 -2.54
CA ASN A 88 3.16 7.20 -2.34
C ASN A 88 1.69 7.36 -1.92
N ASP A 89 0.80 6.52 -2.44
CA ASP A 89 -0.62 6.58 -2.09
C ASP A 89 -0.86 6.22 -0.62
N TRP A 90 -0.12 5.24 -0.10
CA TRP A 90 -0.14 4.90 1.32
C TRP A 90 0.37 6.06 2.18
N THR A 91 1.45 6.72 1.73
CA THR A 91 2.02 7.89 2.43
C THR A 91 1.02 9.04 2.49
N ILE A 92 0.34 9.32 1.37
CA ILE A 92 -0.71 10.34 1.29
C ILE A 92 -1.88 9.96 2.21
N PHE A 93 -2.33 8.71 2.19
CA PHE A 93 -3.41 8.24 3.07
C PHE A 93 -3.07 8.44 4.55
N TYR A 94 -1.85 8.07 4.98
CA TYR A 94 -1.40 8.24 6.36
C TYR A 94 -1.39 9.73 6.77
N ALA A 95 -0.86 10.61 5.90
CA ALA A 95 -0.84 12.05 6.15
C ALA A 95 -2.25 12.65 6.26
N LEU A 96 -3.17 12.26 5.36
CA LEU A 96 -4.56 12.68 5.39
C LEU A 96 -5.28 12.22 6.65
N ALA A 97 -5.07 10.97 7.08
CA ALA A 97 -5.66 10.43 8.31
C ALA A 97 -5.18 11.22 9.54
N LYS A 98 -3.88 11.49 9.63
CA LYS A 98 -3.29 12.32 10.69
C LYS A 98 -3.85 13.74 10.69
N LYS A 99 -3.97 14.37 9.53
CA LYS A 99 -4.51 15.74 9.37
C LYS A 99 -5.99 15.84 9.74
N LYS A 100 -6.76 14.77 9.54
CA LYS A 100 -8.15 14.65 10.03
C LYS A 100 -8.26 14.37 11.53
N GLY A 101 -7.15 14.22 12.25
CA GLY A 101 -7.17 13.90 13.68
C GLY A 101 -7.59 12.47 13.99
N LEU A 102 -7.46 11.55 13.02
CA LEU A 102 -7.74 10.13 13.24
C LEU A 102 -6.56 9.45 13.95
N ASP A 103 -6.88 8.40 14.72
CA ASP A 103 -5.88 7.58 15.39
C ASP A 103 -5.11 6.71 14.39
N VAL A 104 -3.95 7.21 13.96
CA VAL A 104 -3.06 6.54 13.00
C VAL A 104 -2.31 5.35 13.60
N SER A 105 -2.32 5.16 14.93
CA SER A 105 -1.65 4.01 15.57
C SER A 105 -2.29 2.68 15.17
N LYS A 106 -3.56 2.72 14.77
CA LYS A 106 -4.28 1.59 14.16
C LYS A 106 -3.67 1.10 12.85
N LEU A 107 -2.85 1.94 12.18
CA LEU A 107 -2.19 1.62 10.91
C LEU A 107 -0.78 1.03 11.12
N ASP A 108 -0.21 1.09 12.34
CA ASP A 108 1.19 0.73 12.58
C ASP A 108 1.51 -0.75 12.30
N ASN A 109 0.49 -1.61 12.44
CA ASN A 109 0.60 -3.05 12.16
C ASN A 109 0.15 -3.42 10.73
N LEU A 110 -0.10 -2.43 9.88
CA LEU A 110 -0.44 -2.60 8.47
C LEU A 110 0.79 -2.42 7.60
N HIS A 111 0.92 -3.29 6.61
CA HIS A 111 2.10 -3.35 5.77
C HIS A 111 1.72 -3.18 4.32
N ALA A 112 1.99 -1.98 3.78
CA ALA A 112 1.73 -1.65 2.39
C ALA A 112 2.70 -2.37 1.44
N ILE A 113 2.16 -2.90 0.35
CA ILE A 113 2.89 -3.53 -0.75
C ILE A 113 2.33 -2.96 -2.04
N LYS A 114 3.23 -2.48 -2.89
CA LYS A 114 2.88 -2.01 -4.22
C LYS A 114 2.47 -3.17 -5.12
N GLN A 115 1.23 -3.14 -5.58
CA GLN A 115 0.65 -4.07 -6.54
C GLN A 115 -0.47 -3.34 -7.30
N SER A 116 -0.35 -3.24 -8.62
CA SER A 116 -1.35 -2.54 -9.46
C SER A 116 -2.73 -3.19 -9.40
N SER A 117 -3.77 -2.37 -9.45
CA SER A 117 -5.19 -2.74 -9.60
C SER A 117 -5.55 -3.18 -11.02
N GLY A 118 -4.72 -2.82 -12.01
CA GLY A 118 -4.80 -3.24 -13.42
C GLY A 118 -6.11 -2.91 -14.11
N TYR A 119 -6.51 -1.63 -14.07
CA TYR A 119 -7.71 -1.14 -14.76
C TYR A 119 -7.38 0.04 -15.69
N ASP A 120 -6.70 -0.26 -16.80
CA ASP A 120 -6.34 0.72 -17.84
C ASP A 120 -7.39 0.80 -18.96
N ASN A 121 -8.25 -0.22 -19.11
CA ASN A 121 -9.28 -0.28 -20.16
C ASN A 121 -10.48 -1.18 -19.79
N LEU A 122 -11.61 -0.99 -20.49
CA LEU A 122 -12.89 -1.68 -20.25
C LEU A 122 -12.83 -3.22 -20.36
N SER A 123 -11.78 -3.76 -21.00
CA SER A 123 -11.54 -5.20 -21.10
C SER A 123 -10.86 -5.81 -19.88
N GLN A 124 -10.27 -4.99 -19.00
CA GLN A 124 -9.60 -5.46 -17.80
C GLN A 124 -10.58 -5.60 -16.63
N LYS A 125 -10.39 -6.65 -15.84
CA LYS A 125 -11.17 -6.88 -14.62
C LYS A 125 -10.58 -6.10 -13.46
N PHE A 126 -11.40 -5.26 -12.85
CA PHE A 126 -11.02 -4.45 -11.71
C PHE A 126 -10.40 -5.31 -10.58
N ALA A 127 -9.25 -4.91 -10.05
CA ALA A 127 -8.52 -5.59 -8.97
C ALA A 127 -8.02 -7.01 -9.27
N GLN A 128 -8.14 -7.48 -10.51
CA GLN A 128 -7.68 -8.81 -10.94
C GLN A 128 -6.20 -9.08 -10.59
N PRO A 129 -5.23 -8.18 -10.86
CA PRO A 129 -3.84 -8.46 -10.55
C PRO A 129 -3.55 -8.54 -9.05
N LYS A 130 -4.35 -7.87 -8.20
CA LYS A 130 -4.25 -8.01 -6.74
C LYS A 130 -4.77 -9.37 -6.28
N LEU A 131 -5.84 -9.86 -6.90
CA LEU A 131 -6.36 -11.21 -6.63
C LEU A 131 -5.35 -12.29 -7.05
N GLU A 132 -4.74 -12.18 -8.22
CA GLU A 132 -3.71 -13.10 -8.70
C GLU A 132 -2.46 -13.07 -7.81
N TRP A 133 -2.09 -11.89 -7.31
CA TRP A 133 -1.02 -11.75 -6.33
C TRP A 133 -1.33 -12.48 -5.02
N ILE A 134 -2.56 -12.35 -4.51
CA ILE A 134 -3.00 -13.07 -3.30
C ILE A 134 -2.96 -14.58 -3.54
N GLU A 135 -3.46 -15.06 -4.69
CA GLU A 135 -3.41 -16.49 -5.02
C GLU A 135 -1.97 -17.01 -5.05
N SER A 136 -1.05 -16.23 -5.64
CA SER A 136 0.38 -16.57 -5.68
C SER A 136 0.98 -16.65 -4.27
N LEU A 137 0.71 -15.64 -3.41
CA LEU A 137 1.15 -15.66 -2.01
C LEU A 137 0.61 -16.88 -1.25
N LEU A 138 -0.66 -17.22 -1.45
CA LEU A 138 -1.33 -18.29 -0.73
C LEU A 138 -0.91 -19.69 -1.20
N ASN A 139 -0.42 -19.82 -2.44
CA ASN A 139 0.05 -21.08 -3.01
C ASN A 139 1.50 -21.45 -2.63
N ILE A 140 2.27 -20.52 -2.05
CA ILE A 140 3.67 -20.78 -1.70
C ILE A 140 3.78 -21.75 -0.53
N ASN A 141 4.77 -22.63 -0.58
CA ASN A 141 5.01 -23.64 0.45
C ASN A 141 5.82 -23.09 1.63
N SER A 142 5.28 -22.06 2.28
CA SER A 142 5.84 -21.45 3.50
C SER A 142 4.75 -21.33 4.56
N ALA A 143 5.16 -21.36 5.84
CA ALA A 143 4.28 -21.09 6.96
C ALA A 143 3.79 -19.64 6.90
N LYS A 144 2.47 -19.45 6.96
CA LYS A 144 1.83 -18.13 6.77
C LYS A 144 1.31 -17.62 8.09
N LYS A 145 1.72 -16.40 8.47
CA LYS A 145 1.16 -15.64 9.60
C LYS A 145 0.07 -14.66 9.17
N VAL A 146 -0.21 -14.58 7.87
CA VAL A 146 -1.17 -13.64 7.28
C VAL A 146 -2.58 -13.93 7.80
N LYS A 147 -3.18 -12.92 8.44
CA LYS A 147 -4.55 -12.96 8.98
C LYS A 147 -5.49 -12.09 8.17
N ARG A 148 -5.02 -10.94 7.67
CA ARG A 148 -5.84 -9.94 6.97
C ARG A 148 -5.12 -9.39 5.75
N ILE A 149 -5.84 -9.27 4.64
CA ILE A 149 -5.36 -8.64 3.41
C ILE A 149 -6.37 -7.57 2.97
N PHE A 150 -5.91 -6.34 2.78
CA PHE A 150 -6.70 -5.21 2.29
C PHE A 150 -6.23 -4.84 0.89
N MET A 151 -7.07 -5.02 -0.12
CA MET A 151 -6.80 -4.55 -1.49
C MET A 151 -7.41 -3.16 -1.63
N ILE A 152 -6.60 -2.11 -1.66
CA ILE A 152 -7.08 -0.73 -1.84
C ILE A 152 -6.78 -0.31 -3.27
N CYS A 153 -7.81 -0.01 -4.06
CA CYS A 153 -7.69 0.37 -5.46
C CYS A 153 -8.09 1.82 -5.70
N ASP A 154 -7.42 2.45 -6.66
CA ASP A 154 -7.99 3.60 -7.34
C ASP A 154 -9.29 3.20 -8.05
N LYS A 155 -10.24 4.13 -8.08
CA LYS A 155 -11.52 3.93 -8.74
C LYS A 155 -11.38 4.15 -10.24
N ASP A 156 -10.55 5.11 -10.63
CA ASP A 156 -10.43 5.60 -12.01
C ASP A 156 -11.81 5.80 -12.65
N GLU A 157 -12.07 5.11 -13.76
CA GLU A 157 -13.35 5.12 -14.48
C GLU A 157 -14.19 3.87 -14.19
N ALA A 158 -13.77 3.01 -13.24
CA ALA A 158 -14.44 1.75 -12.98
C ALA A 158 -15.86 1.97 -12.39
N PRO A 159 -16.89 1.28 -12.93
CA PRO A 159 -18.26 1.36 -12.42
C PRO A 159 -18.39 0.52 -11.14
N ILE A 160 -17.97 1.09 -10.01
CA ILE A 160 -17.96 0.43 -8.70
C ILE A 160 -19.26 0.74 -7.93
N THR A 161 -19.88 -0.29 -7.39
CA THR A 161 -20.90 -0.15 -6.34
C THR A 161 -20.26 -0.41 -4.98
N TYR A 162 -20.58 0.39 -3.98
CA TYR A 162 -20.04 0.22 -2.61
C TYR A 162 -21.03 -0.52 -1.71
N GLN A 163 -20.51 -1.13 -0.65
CA GLN A 163 -21.29 -1.58 0.48
C GLN A 163 -21.73 -0.38 1.35
N LYS A 164 -22.53 -0.63 2.39
CA LYS A 164 -23.02 0.40 3.32
C LYS A 164 -21.91 1.13 4.06
N ASP A 165 -20.72 0.54 4.18
CA ASP A 165 -19.55 1.19 4.80
C ASP A 165 -18.90 2.27 3.90
N GLY A 166 -19.33 2.37 2.64
CA GLY A 166 -18.90 3.38 1.69
C GLY A 166 -17.50 3.17 1.11
N VAL A 167 -16.80 2.08 1.43
CA VAL A 167 -15.43 1.83 0.95
C VAL A 167 -15.23 0.42 0.41
N GLN A 168 -15.96 -0.58 0.92
CA GLN A 168 -15.90 -1.92 0.38
C GLN A 168 -16.63 -2.01 -0.94
N VAL A 169 -16.00 -2.67 -1.91
CA VAL A 169 -16.58 -2.93 -3.21
C VAL A 169 -17.65 -4.02 -3.08
N ASN A 170 -18.81 -3.77 -3.68
CA ASN A 170 -19.89 -4.72 -3.83
C ASN A 170 -19.89 -5.28 -5.26
N GLY A 171 -19.85 -6.61 -5.39
CA GLY A 171 -19.84 -7.28 -6.69
C GLY A 171 -19.87 -8.80 -6.53
N SER A 172 -20.76 -9.47 -7.27
CA SER A 172 -21.01 -10.91 -7.16
C SER A 172 -19.83 -11.77 -7.62
N GLU A 173 -19.05 -11.31 -8.61
CA GLU A 173 -17.89 -12.05 -9.13
C GLU A 173 -16.73 -12.06 -8.13
N TYR A 174 -16.33 -10.88 -7.63
CA TYR A 174 -15.22 -10.74 -6.69
C TYR A 174 -15.54 -11.33 -5.32
N SER A 175 -16.76 -11.09 -4.81
CA SER A 175 -17.18 -11.57 -3.48
C SER A 175 -17.11 -13.09 -3.35
N LYS A 176 -17.49 -13.84 -4.39
CA LYS A 176 -17.36 -15.30 -4.42
C LYS A 176 -15.91 -15.75 -4.32
N LYS A 177 -15.01 -15.19 -5.15
CA LYS A 177 -13.59 -15.54 -5.16
C LYS A 177 -12.89 -15.18 -3.85
N ILE A 178 -13.14 -13.98 -3.33
CA ILE A 178 -12.63 -13.49 -2.05
C ILE A 178 -13.10 -14.39 -0.89
N THR A 179 -14.38 -14.75 -0.86
CA THR A 179 -14.94 -15.63 0.19
C THR A 179 -14.35 -17.04 0.12
N MET A 180 -14.21 -17.59 -1.09
CA MET A 180 -13.60 -18.90 -1.31
C MET A 180 -12.15 -18.94 -0.81
N LEU A 181 -11.33 -17.96 -1.20
CA LEU A 181 -9.94 -17.86 -0.76
C LEU A 181 -9.84 -17.64 0.76
N GLY A 182 -10.67 -16.74 1.31
CA GLY A 182 -10.72 -16.46 2.74
C GLY A 182 -11.04 -17.71 3.57
N ASN A 183 -12.02 -18.52 3.13
CA ASN A 183 -12.40 -19.76 3.81
C ASN A 183 -11.33 -20.84 3.69
N LYS A 184 -10.76 -21.03 2.49
CA LYS A 184 -9.72 -22.06 2.25
C LYS A 184 -8.49 -21.85 3.13
N TYR A 185 -8.04 -20.61 3.27
CA TYR A 185 -6.81 -20.27 4.01
C TYR A 185 -7.05 -19.64 5.39
N LYS A 186 -8.31 -19.63 5.86
CA LYS A 186 -8.71 -19.08 7.17
C LYS A 186 -8.23 -17.64 7.42
N LEU A 187 -8.41 -16.76 6.44
CA LEU A 187 -7.99 -15.36 6.52
C LEU A 187 -9.08 -14.41 6.01
N LYS A 188 -8.99 -13.12 6.37
CA LYS A 188 -9.94 -12.10 5.91
C LYS A 188 -9.37 -11.30 4.75
N ILE A 189 -10.10 -11.23 3.65
CA ILE A 189 -9.73 -10.45 2.46
C ILE A 189 -10.77 -9.36 2.27
N TYR A 190 -10.31 -8.12 2.09
CA TYR A 190 -11.15 -6.95 1.86
C TYR A 190 -10.80 -6.33 0.51
N LEU A 191 -11.80 -6.07 -0.33
CA LEU A 191 -11.65 -5.28 -1.55
C LEU A 191 -12.23 -3.89 -1.30
N LEU A 192 -11.35 -2.88 -1.31
CA LEU A 192 -11.64 -1.49 -1.02
C LEU A 192 -11.33 -0.64 -2.25
N ALA A 193 -12.11 0.42 -2.44
CA ALA A 193 -11.83 1.43 -3.45
C ALA A 193 -12.01 2.84 -2.87
N TRP A 194 -11.22 3.80 -3.35
CA TRP A 194 -11.45 5.19 -3.02
C TRP A 194 -12.82 5.65 -3.53
N GLN A 195 -13.46 6.59 -2.82
CA GLN A 195 -14.72 7.17 -3.28
C GLN A 195 -14.51 8.20 -4.39
N ARG A 196 -13.37 8.91 -4.35
CA ARG A 196 -12.86 9.75 -5.43
C ARG A 196 -12.04 8.89 -6.41
N ARG A 197 -11.69 9.44 -7.58
CA ARG A 197 -10.95 8.79 -8.66
C ARG A 197 -9.69 8.07 -8.17
N GLU A 198 -8.83 8.78 -7.46
CA GLU A 198 -7.59 8.29 -6.83
C GLU A 198 -7.36 9.01 -5.49
N ILE A 199 -6.38 8.57 -4.70
CA ILE A 199 -6.06 9.19 -3.40
C ILE A 199 -5.66 10.67 -3.52
N LYS A 200 -5.03 11.07 -4.63
CA LYS A 200 -4.59 12.46 -4.86
C LYS A 200 -5.77 13.42 -4.99
N ASN A 201 -6.96 12.97 -5.38
CA ASN A 201 -8.16 13.80 -5.39
C ASN A 201 -8.53 14.30 -4.00
N TYR A 202 -8.12 13.63 -2.92
CA TYR A 202 -8.35 14.09 -1.55
C TYR A 202 -7.41 15.23 -1.13
N LEU A 203 -6.39 15.56 -1.93
CA LEU A 203 -5.48 16.68 -1.69
C LEU A 203 -5.98 18.00 -2.31
N LEU A 204 -7.10 17.96 -3.05
CA LEU A 204 -7.72 19.17 -3.57
C LEU A 204 -8.17 20.09 -2.44
N SER A 205 -7.56 21.27 -2.38
CA SER A 205 -7.92 22.33 -1.44
C SER A 205 -7.91 23.67 -2.16
N TYR A 206 -8.98 24.45 -1.98
CA TYR A 206 -9.08 25.80 -2.54
C TYR A 206 -7.89 26.66 -2.12
N THR A 207 -7.54 26.66 -0.83
CA THR A 207 -6.49 27.52 -0.29
C THR A 207 -5.12 27.13 -0.82
N ALA A 208 -4.82 25.83 -0.90
CA ALA A 208 -3.55 25.33 -1.43
C ALA A 208 -3.43 25.64 -2.94
N LEU A 209 -4.47 25.36 -3.71
CA LEU A 209 -4.45 25.61 -5.16
C LEU A 209 -4.38 27.10 -5.48
N SER A 210 -5.07 27.96 -4.72
CA SER A 210 -4.95 29.42 -4.88
C SER A 210 -3.55 29.93 -4.54
N HIS A 211 -2.94 29.44 -3.47
CA HIS A 211 -1.56 29.80 -3.10
C HIS A 211 -0.54 29.48 -4.20
N HIS A 212 -0.74 28.36 -4.90
CA HIS A 212 0.13 27.96 -6.02
C HIS A 212 -0.33 28.49 -7.40
N GLY A 213 -1.37 29.32 -7.47
CA GLY A 213 -1.89 29.86 -8.73
C GLY A 213 -2.55 28.81 -9.66
N LEU A 214 -2.93 27.65 -9.12
CA LEU A 214 -3.48 26.51 -9.86
C LEU A 214 -5.01 26.37 -9.74
N ILE A 215 -5.68 27.25 -8.99
CA ILE A 215 -7.14 27.15 -8.79
C ILE A 215 -7.93 27.21 -10.10
N GLY A 216 -7.45 27.96 -11.09
CA GLY A 216 -8.06 28.04 -12.41
C GLY A 216 -7.96 26.76 -13.25
N GLN A 217 -7.13 25.78 -12.85
CA GLN A 217 -7.11 24.46 -13.48
C GLN A 217 -8.23 23.53 -12.98
N VAL A 218 -8.81 23.86 -11.81
CA VAL A 218 -9.95 23.13 -11.24
C VAL A 218 -11.23 23.92 -11.46
N ASN A 219 -11.29 25.18 -11.05
CA ASN A 219 -12.47 26.02 -11.22
C ASN A 219 -12.47 26.65 -12.62
N ASN A 220 -12.71 25.82 -13.64
CA ASN A 220 -12.71 26.19 -15.05
C ASN A 220 -14.07 25.91 -15.71
N GLY A 221 -14.17 26.13 -17.02
CA GLY A 221 -15.39 25.88 -17.79
C GLY A 221 -15.85 24.42 -17.86
N ASP A 222 -15.00 23.46 -17.49
CA ASP A 222 -15.32 22.02 -17.49
C ASP A 222 -16.16 21.62 -16.26
N LEU A 223 -16.23 22.49 -15.26
CA LEU A 223 -17.00 22.31 -14.05
C LEU A 223 -18.14 23.35 -13.96
N PRO A 224 -19.36 22.92 -13.62
CA PRO A 224 -20.40 23.85 -13.23
C PRO A 224 -19.95 24.74 -12.07
N ALA A 225 -20.25 26.04 -12.12
CA ALA A 225 -19.80 27.01 -11.11
C ALA A 225 -20.29 26.70 -9.68
N ASN A 226 -21.41 25.98 -9.54
CA ASN A 226 -21.90 25.50 -8.25
C ASN A 226 -21.05 24.35 -7.68
N CYS A 227 -20.28 23.64 -8.51
CA CYS A 227 -19.36 22.58 -8.13
C CYS A 227 -17.94 23.07 -7.86
N PHE A 228 -17.64 24.35 -8.04
CA PHE A 228 -16.32 24.92 -7.81
C PHE A 228 -15.83 24.71 -6.37
N LEU A 229 -14.52 24.51 -6.24
CA LEU A 229 -13.84 24.58 -4.95
C LEU A 229 -13.98 25.99 -4.37
N LYS A 230 -14.30 26.07 -3.08
CA LYS A 230 -14.47 27.32 -2.33
C LYS A 230 -13.68 27.24 -1.03
N GLY A 231 -13.22 28.39 -0.55
CA GLY A 231 -12.62 28.49 0.78
C GLY A 231 -13.57 27.95 1.85
N ASN A 232 -13.02 27.23 2.83
CA ASN A 232 -13.76 26.62 3.96
C ASN A 232 -14.87 25.61 3.57
N ASN A 233 -14.84 25.09 2.34
CA ASN A 233 -15.72 24.01 1.89
C ASN A 233 -14.88 22.78 1.54
N SER A 234 -15.36 21.57 1.88
CA SER A 234 -14.64 20.32 1.59
C SER A 234 -14.59 19.97 0.10
N GLY A 235 -15.43 20.61 -0.72
CA GLY A 235 -15.50 20.33 -2.16
C GLY A 235 -16.00 18.91 -2.45
N ASP A 236 -16.71 18.28 -1.52
CA ASP A 236 -17.26 16.94 -1.70
C ASP A 236 -18.46 16.98 -2.65
N ASN A 237 -18.19 16.88 -3.95
CA ASN A 237 -19.23 16.71 -4.96
C ASN A 237 -18.78 15.73 -6.06
N PRO A 238 -19.74 15.12 -6.79
CA PRO A 238 -19.44 14.12 -7.82
C PRO A 238 -18.59 14.62 -8.99
N ALA A 239 -18.64 15.92 -9.30
CA ALA A 239 -17.87 16.49 -10.40
C ALA A 239 -16.38 16.59 -10.02
N ILE A 240 -16.09 17.11 -8.82
CA ILE A 240 -14.73 17.18 -8.27
C ILE A 240 -14.13 15.78 -8.04
N SER A 241 -14.94 14.83 -7.58
CA SER A 241 -14.45 13.49 -7.23
C SER A 241 -13.93 12.69 -8.43
N ARG A 242 -14.33 13.05 -9.66
CA ARG A 242 -13.96 12.37 -10.91
C ARG A 242 -12.82 13.04 -11.68
N LEU A 243 -12.41 14.23 -11.26
CA LEU A 243 -11.36 14.98 -11.97
C LEU A 243 -10.05 14.20 -12.03
N ASN A 244 -9.36 14.34 -13.16
CA ASN A 244 -7.97 13.92 -13.27
C ASN A 244 -7.06 15.00 -12.68
N VAL A 245 -6.66 14.81 -11.42
CA VAL A 245 -5.90 15.82 -10.67
C VAL A 245 -4.38 15.61 -10.72
N LYS A 246 -3.96 14.42 -11.10
CA LYS A 246 -2.57 13.97 -11.13
C LYS A 246 -1.61 14.96 -11.82
N PRO A 247 -1.93 15.58 -12.98
CA PRO A 247 -0.98 16.43 -13.69
C PRO A 247 -0.54 17.67 -12.93
N TYR A 248 -1.36 18.17 -11.99
CA TYR A 248 -1.08 19.40 -11.26
C TYR A 248 -0.91 19.21 -9.76
N ILE A 249 -1.60 18.24 -9.14
CA ILE A 249 -1.34 17.90 -7.73
C ILE A 249 0.09 17.39 -7.56
N THR A 250 0.59 16.58 -8.50
CA THR A 250 1.98 16.08 -8.46
C THR A 250 2.99 17.24 -8.46
N LYS A 251 2.73 18.35 -9.16
CA LYS A 251 3.61 19.53 -9.16
C LYS A 251 3.67 20.24 -7.80
N ILE A 252 2.61 20.11 -7.00
CA ILE A 252 2.54 20.73 -5.68
C ILE A 252 3.27 19.86 -4.66
N ILE A 253 2.98 18.55 -4.65
CA ILE A 253 3.43 17.65 -3.59
C ILE A 253 4.77 16.97 -3.87
N ASP A 254 5.24 16.94 -5.11
CA ASP A 254 6.55 16.38 -5.43
C ASP A 254 7.63 17.47 -5.37
N SER A 255 8.86 17.03 -5.10
CA SER A 255 10.08 17.85 -5.14
C SER A 255 11.12 17.19 -6.04
N ASP A 256 11.85 18.02 -6.80
CA ASP A 256 12.85 17.56 -7.76
C ASP A 256 13.90 16.65 -7.10
N GLY A 257 14.11 15.46 -7.69
CA GLY A 257 15.05 14.46 -7.18
C GLY A 257 14.60 13.71 -5.92
N ILE A 258 13.48 14.06 -5.31
CA ILE A 258 12.94 13.42 -4.10
C ILE A 258 11.66 12.62 -4.41
N GLY A 259 10.86 13.08 -5.38
CA GLY A 259 9.52 12.56 -5.60
C GLY A 259 8.56 13.14 -4.56
N LEU A 260 7.66 12.32 -4.01
CA LEU A 260 6.67 12.75 -3.01
C LEU A 260 7.36 13.39 -1.78
N ASP A 261 7.13 14.68 -1.58
CA ASP A 261 7.68 15.46 -0.47
C ASP A 261 6.71 15.45 0.72
N LYS A 262 7.03 14.66 1.75
CA LYS A 262 6.20 14.52 2.95
C LYS A 262 6.00 15.85 3.70
N SER A 263 6.86 16.85 3.51
CA SER A 263 6.71 18.17 4.14
C SER A 263 5.61 19.02 3.51
N LYS A 264 5.17 18.67 2.29
CA LYS A 264 4.15 19.38 1.53
C LYS A 264 2.73 18.79 1.67
N LEU A 265 2.55 17.74 2.48
CA LEU A 265 1.27 17.04 2.73
C LEU A 265 0.51 17.61 3.96
#